data_AF-A0A2D5MTG9-F1
#
_entry.id   AF-A0A2D5MTG9-F1
#
_cell.length_a   1.000
_cell.length_b   1.000
_cell.length_c   1.000
_cell.angle_alpha   90.00
_cell.angle_beta   90.00
_cell.angle_gamma   90.00
#
_symmetry.space_group_name_H-M   'P 1'
#
loop_
_entity.id
_entity.type
_entity.pdbx_description
1 polymer ?
#
loop_
_entity_poly.entity_id
_entity_poly.type
_entity_poly.pdbx_seq_one_letter_code
_entity_poly.pdbx_strand_id
1 'polypeptide(L)'
;MYNPEKSNISAATMRRFLETPSTASVLEVPGIGKKSAEILKVEGIINIEDLLKQKNMFDDFFQYLKLKLKGVNRHRIFYALDEYEKEDESLLGENSNPSLIEDLKDADKRCLIS
;
A
#
# COMPACT_ATOMS: atom_id res chain seq x y z
N MET A 1 -12.92 -22.61 -21.03
CA MET A 1 -13.35 -21.46 -21.85
C MET A 1 -12.92 -20.18 -21.17
N TYR A 2 -12.03 -19.41 -21.81
CA TYR A 2 -11.64 -18.06 -21.39
C TYR A 2 -12.82 -17.10 -21.64
N ASN A 3 -13.18 -16.26 -20.67
CA ASN A 3 -14.29 -15.33 -20.80
C ASN A 3 -13.78 -13.88 -20.67
N PRO A 4 -13.58 -13.16 -21.79
CA PRO A 4 -12.88 -11.87 -21.82
C PRO A 4 -13.59 -10.77 -21.01
N GLU A 5 -14.91 -10.85 -20.87
CA GLU A 5 -15.70 -9.88 -20.10
C GLU A 5 -15.37 -9.88 -18.60
N LYS A 6 -15.02 -11.06 -18.04
CA LYS A 6 -14.57 -11.18 -16.65
C LYS A 6 -13.12 -10.71 -16.47
N SER A 7 -12.32 -10.71 -17.53
CA SER A 7 -10.93 -10.25 -17.53
C SER A 7 -10.84 -8.72 -17.37
N ASN A 8 -11.76 -7.99 -18.01
CA ASN A 8 -11.78 -6.52 -17.98
C ASN A 8 -12.21 -5.94 -16.63
N ILE A 9 -13.12 -6.62 -15.92
CA ILE A 9 -13.60 -6.18 -14.60
C ILE A 9 -12.45 -6.16 -13.59
N SER A 10 -11.52 -7.13 -13.64
CA SER A 10 -10.36 -7.16 -12.74
C SER A 10 -9.43 -5.98 -12.97
N ALA A 11 -9.14 -5.63 -14.23
CA ALA A 11 -8.26 -4.52 -14.58
C ALA A 11 -8.87 -3.16 -14.21
N ALA A 12 -10.15 -2.94 -14.51
CA ALA A 12 -10.83 -1.70 -14.14
C ALA A 12 -10.94 -1.53 -12.61
N THR A 13 -11.22 -2.62 -11.89
CA THR A 13 -11.24 -2.62 -10.42
C THR A 13 -9.87 -2.26 -9.85
N MET A 14 -8.80 -2.82 -10.42
CA MET A 14 -7.43 -2.53 -10.00
C MET A 14 -7.05 -1.07 -10.24
N ARG A 15 -7.30 -0.52 -11.44
CA ARG A 15 -7.01 0.90 -11.72
C ARG A 15 -7.70 1.84 -10.73
N ARG A 16 -9.00 1.63 -10.49
CA ARG A 16 -9.75 2.45 -9.53
C ARG A 16 -9.17 2.33 -8.11
N PHE A 17 -8.73 1.13 -7.72
CA PHE A 17 -8.09 0.92 -6.43
C PHE A 17 -6.75 1.67 -6.31
N LEU A 18 -5.92 1.67 -7.35
CA LEU A 18 -4.64 2.39 -7.36
C LEU A 18 -4.81 3.92 -7.26
N GLU A 19 -5.91 4.46 -7.80
CA GLU A 19 -6.27 5.88 -7.66
C GLU A 19 -6.87 6.22 -6.28
N THR A 20 -7.17 5.23 -5.45
CA THR A 20 -7.81 5.44 -4.15
C THR A 20 -6.77 5.93 -3.13
N PRO A 21 -7.05 6.96 -2.33
CA PRO A 21 -6.09 7.44 -1.33
C PRO A 21 -5.86 6.40 -0.23
N SER A 22 -4.64 6.35 0.30
CA SER A 22 -4.23 5.38 1.33
C SER A 22 -5.05 5.49 2.63
N THR A 23 -5.65 6.65 2.88
CA THR A 23 -6.56 6.92 4.01
C THR A 23 -7.96 6.35 3.81
N ALA A 24 -8.30 5.87 2.62
CA ALA A 24 -9.58 5.23 2.34
C ALA A 24 -9.72 3.90 3.08
N SER A 25 -10.97 3.46 3.26
CA SER A 25 -11.29 2.23 3.98
C SER A 25 -10.68 0.98 3.32
N VAL A 26 -10.30 0.00 4.14
CA VAL A 26 -9.90 -1.35 3.68
C VAL A 26 -10.95 -2.05 2.82
N LEU A 27 -12.21 -1.59 2.84
CA LEU A 27 -13.27 -2.14 1.98
C LEU A 27 -13.02 -1.88 0.49
N GLU A 28 -12.26 -0.83 0.14
CA GLU A 28 -11.91 -0.52 -1.25
C GLU A 28 -10.87 -1.51 -1.81
N VAL A 29 -10.19 -2.27 -0.95
CA VAL A 29 -9.17 -3.24 -1.35
C VAL A 29 -9.82 -4.44 -2.06
N PRO A 30 -9.44 -4.72 -3.32
CA PRO A 30 -9.97 -5.85 -4.06
C PRO A 30 -9.73 -7.19 -3.33
N GLY A 31 -10.81 -7.90 -3.05
CA GLY A 31 -10.76 -9.18 -2.33
C GLY A 31 -11.10 -9.08 -0.84
N ILE A 32 -11.26 -7.86 -0.30
CA ILE A 32 -11.84 -7.61 1.02
C ILE A 32 -13.35 -7.37 0.88
N GLY A 33 -14.14 -8.13 1.63
CA GLY A 33 -15.59 -7.92 1.73
C GLY A 33 -15.97 -7.27 3.05
N LYS A 34 -17.25 -6.85 3.17
CA LYS A 34 -17.78 -6.17 4.38
C LYS A 34 -17.45 -6.88 5.69
N LYS A 35 -17.67 -8.19 5.77
CA LYS A 35 -17.36 -9.00 6.96
C LYS A 35 -15.88 -8.97 7.32
N SER A 36 -15.01 -9.04 6.32
CA SER A 36 -13.57 -9.00 6.51
C SER A 36 -13.10 -7.61 6.93
N ALA A 37 -13.67 -6.57 6.35
CA ALA A 37 -13.41 -5.18 6.74
C ALA A 37 -13.83 -4.92 8.20
N GLU A 38 -14.97 -5.47 8.64
CA GLU A 38 -15.39 -5.39 10.05
C GLU A 38 -14.40 -6.09 10.99
N ILE A 39 -13.90 -7.28 10.63
CA ILE A 39 -12.88 -7.99 11.42
C ILE A 39 -11.58 -7.17 11.49
N LEU A 40 -11.11 -6.64 10.36
CA LEU A 40 -9.91 -5.79 10.31
C LEU A 40 -10.08 -4.54 11.17
N LYS A 41 -11.25 -3.91 11.14
CA LYS A 41 -11.56 -2.75 11.97
C LYS A 41 -11.49 -3.05 13.47
N VAL A 42 -11.91 -4.24 13.90
CA VAL A 42 -11.79 -4.68 15.31
C VAL A 42 -10.33 -4.87 15.71
N GLU A 43 -9.46 -5.27 14.78
CA GLU A 43 -8.01 -5.41 14.98
C GLU A 43 -7.27 -4.05 14.85
N GLY A 44 -8.00 -2.94 14.66
CA GLY A 44 -7.42 -1.60 14.52
C GLY A 44 -6.95 -1.24 13.12
N ILE A 45 -7.26 -2.05 12.11
CA ILE A 45 -6.90 -1.83 10.71
C ILE A 45 -8.11 -1.24 9.98
N ILE A 46 -8.11 0.08 9.76
CA ILE A 46 -9.30 0.82 9.32
C ILE A 46 -9.16 1.22 7.85
N ASN A 47 -7.96 1.63 7.46
CA ASN A 47 -7.65 2.15 6.14
C ASN A 47 -6.57 1.31 5.41
N ILE A 48 -6.32 1.66 4.15
CA ILE A 48 -5.34 0.97 3.29
C ILE A 48 -3.92 1.12 3.86
N GLU A 49 -3.58 2.31 4.38
CA GLU A 49 -2.28 2.58 5.00
C GLU A 49 -1.98 1.65 6.19
N ASP A 50 -2.96 1.45 7.08
CA ASP A 50 -2.86 0.51 8.21
C ASP A 50 -2.58 -0.91 7.70
N LEU A 51 -3.27 -1.31 6.63
CA LEU A 51 -3.13 -2.65 6.05
C LEU A 51 -1.75 -2.84 5.42
N LEU A 52 -1.21 -1.83 4.75
CA LEU A 52 0.16 -1.83 4.19
C LEU A 52 1.21 -1.93 5.30
N LYS A 53 1.05 -1.16 6.39
CA LYS A 53 1.93 -1.26 7.57
C LYS A 53 1.95 -2.68 8.12
N GLN A 54 0.78 -3.31 8.27
CA GLN A 54 0.71 -4.69 8.75
C GLN A 54 1.36 -5.68 7.77
N LYS A 55 1.17 -5.49 6.46
CA LYS A 55 1.86 -6.31 5.44
C LYS A 55 3.38 -6.26 5.59
N ASN A 56 3.93 -5.07 5.86
CA ASN A 56 5.38 -4.88 5.99
C ASN A 56 5.94 -5.28 7.36
N MET A 57 5.09 -5.36 8.38
CA MET A 57 5.47 -5.81 9.73
C MET A 57 5.45 -7.33 9.90
N PHE A 58 4.61 -8.04 9.15
CA PHE A 58 4.50 -9.50 9.27
C PHE A 58 5.29 -10.22 8.17
N ASP A 59 6.29 -10.99 8.59
CA ASP A 59 7.04 -11.91 7.70
C ASP A 59 6.11 -12.86 6.94
N ASP A 60 4.94 -13.18 7.50
CA ASP A 60 3.91 -14.02 6.86
C ASP A 60 2.51 -13.38 6.95
N PHE A 61 2.36 -12.22 6.30
CA PHE A 61 1.06 -11.55 6.12
C PHE A 61 0.00 -12.49 5.49
N PHE A 62 0.41 -13.44 4.66
CA PHE A 62 -0.50 -14.39 4.02
C PHE A 62 -1.14 -15.34 5.06
N GLN A 63 -0.36 -15.80 6.03
CA GLN A 63 -0.85 -16.60 7.15
C GLN A 63 -1.72 -15.78 8.10
N TYR A 64 -1.38 -14.51 8.36
CA TYR A 64 -2.26 -13.60 9.11
C TYR A 64 -3.66 -13.52 8.47
N LEU A 65 -3.73 -13.22 7.16
CA LEU A 65 -4.99 -13.18 6.42
C LEU A 65 -5.74 -14.52 6.48
N LYS A 66 -5.03 -15.65 6.40
CA LYS A 66 -5.62 -16.99 6.47
C LYS A 66 -6.23 -17.30 7.83
N LEU A 67 -5.59 -16.89 8.92
CA LEU A 67 -6.05 -17.14 10.28
C LEU A 67 -7.22 -16.23 10.67
N LYS A 68 -7.14 -14.95 10.31
CA LYS A 68 -8.10 -13.92 10.73
C LYS A 68 -9.28 -13.77 9.78
N LEU A 69 -9.07 -13.87 8.47
CA LEU A 69 -10.09 -13.60 7.45
C LEU A 69 -10.51 -14.88 6.73
N LYS A 70 -11.65 -15.46 7.13
CA LYS A 70 -12.21 -16.64 6.45
C LYS A 70 -12.88 -16.26 5.14
N GLY A 71 -12.53 -16.98 4.06
CA GLY A 71 -13.20 -16.87 2.76
C GLY A 71 -12.79 -15.68 1.90
N VAL A 72 -11.71 -14.96 2.26
CA VAL A 72 -11.18 -13.87 1.42
C VAL A 72 -10.30 -14.39 0.28
N ASN A 73 -10.27 -13.63 -0.81
CA ASN A 73 -9.34 -13.90 -1.90
C ASN A 73 -7.97 -13.29 -1.59
N ARG A 74 -7.18 -14.03 -0.80
CA ARG A 74 -5.84 -13.60 -0.33
C ARG A 74 -4.89 -13.21 -1.45
N HIS A 75 -4.88 -13.97 -2.56
CA HIS A 75 -4.03 -13.66 -3.70
C HIS A 75 -4.39 -12.30 -4.30
N ARG A 76 -5.67 -12.00 -4.41
CA ARG A 76 -6.14 -10.71 -4.92
C ARG A 76 -5.79 -9.56 -3.99
N ILE A 77 -5.90 -9.75 -2.67
CA ILE A 77 -5.50 -8.76 -1.69
C ILE A 77 -4.00 -8.48 -1.79
N PHE A 78 -3.17 -9.53 -1.80
CA PHE A 78 -1.72 -9.38 -1.87
C PHE A 78 -1.29 -8.70 -3.16
N TYR A 79 -1.82 -9.15 -4.31
CA TYR A 79 -1.56 -8.53 -5.60
C TYR A 79 -1.99 -7.07 -5.63
N ALA A 80 -3.14 -6.73 -5.04
CA ALA A 80 -3.60 -5.35 -5.01
C ALA A 80 -2.64 -4.45 -4.22
N LEU A 81 -2.23 -4.88 -3.02
CA LEU A 81 -1.31 -4.12 -2.18
C LEU A 81 0.10 -4.00 -2.80
N ASP A 82 0.59 -5.05 -3.44
CA ASP A 82 1.90 -5.05 -4.13
C ASP A 82 1.95 -4.08 -5.31
N GLU A 83 0.88 -4.01 -6.10
CA GLU A 83 0.76 -3.02 -7.17
C GLU A 83 0.59 -1.59 -6.64
N TYR A 84 -0.10 -1.43 -5.51
CA TYR A 84 -0.28 -0.13 -4.86
C TYR A 84 1.04 0.46 -4.36
N GLU A 85 1.89 -0.35 -3.72
CA GLU A 85 3.22 0.08 -3.27
C GLU A 85 4.13 0.50 -4.44
N LYS A 86 4.10 -0.24 -5.55
CA LYS A 86 4.89 0.10 -6.75
C LYS A 86 4.46 1.44 -7.37
N GLU A 87 3.15 1.69 -7.42
CA GLU A 87 2.64 2.95 -7.97
C GLU A 87 3.02 4.13 -7.06
N ASP A 88 2.93 3.97 -5.73
CA ASP A 88 3.35 4.99 -4.76
C ASP A 88 4.87 5.28 -4.86
N GLU A 89 5.71 4.25 -4.98
CA GLU A 89 7.14 4.41 -5.23
C GLU A 89 7.44 5.10 -6.57
N SER A 90 6.65 4.80 -7.62
CA SER A 90 6.81 5.42 -8.94
C SER A 90 6.47 6.92 -8.93
N LEU A 91 5.49 7.34 -8.12
CA LEU A 91 5.13 8.75 -7.93
C LEU A 91 6.20 9.54 -7.17
N LEU A 92 6.98 8.87 -6.31
CA LEU A 92 8.15 9.46 -5.64
C LEU A 92 9.41 9.45 -6.53
N GLY A 93 9.45 8.60 -7.55
CA GLY A 93 10.59 8.41 -8.46
C GLY A 93 10.81 9.52 -9.49
N GLU A 94 9.80 10.33 -9.81
CA GLU A 94 9.93 11.40 -10.83
C GLU A 94 10.23 12.80 -10.27
N ASN A 95 10.54 12.93 -8.98
CA ASN A 95 11.02 14.18 -8.36
C ASN A 95 12.42 14.08 -7.74
N SER A 96 13.29 13.24 -8.30
CA SER A 96 14.73 13.42 -8.10
C SER A 96 15.20 14.61 -8.93
N ASN A 97 14.91 15.82 -8.47
CA ASN A 97 15.58 17.04 -8.93
C ASN A 97 16.96 17.04 -8.24
N PRO A 98 18.09 16.79 -8.94
CA PRO A 98 19.40 16.62 -8.30
C PRO A 98 20.03 17.95 -7.82
N SER A 99 19.26 19.02 -7.57
CA SER A 99 19.79 20.37 -7.37
C SER A 99 19.74 20.91 -5.93
N LEU A 100 19.58 20.08 -4.89
CA LEU A 100 19.43 20.55 -3.51
C LEU A 100 20.37 19.86 -2.50
N ILE A 101 21.57 19.46 -2.92
CA ILE A 101 22.64 18.98 -2.02
C ILE A 101 23.92 19.82 -2.17
N GLU A 102 23.81 21.15 -2.19
CA GLU A 102 25.01 22.01 -2.13
C GLU A 102 25.00 23.14 -1.08
N ASP A 103 24.04 23.20 -0.14
CA ASP A 103 24.03 24.29 0.85
C ASP A 103 24.19 23.88 2.33
N LEU A 104 24.60 22.64 2.63
CA LEU A 104 24.89 22.21 4.01
C LEU A 104 26.36 21.81 4.24
N LYS A 105 27.31 22.58 3.71
CA LYS A 105 28.75 22.46 4.07
C LYS A 105 29.37 23.69 4.74
N ASP A 106 28.62 24.76 5.00
CA ASP A 106 29.19 26.02 5.52
C ASP A 106 28.75 26.41 6.94
N ALA A 107 28.51 25.43 7.82
CA ALA A 107 28.14 25.71 9.21
C ALA A 107 29.12 25.17 10.28
N ASP A 108 30.29 24.64 9.92
CA ASP A 108 31.25 24.09 10.89
C ASP A 108 32.70 24.58 10.69
N LYS A 109 32.87 25.91 10.57
CA LYS A 109 34.21 26.55 10.61
C LYS A 109 34.30 27.83 11.45
N ARG A 110 33.35 28.10 12.36
CA ARG A 110 33.41 29.29 13.26
C ARG A 110 33.33 28.97 14.75
N CYS A 111 33.93 27.87 15.18
CA CYS A 111 34.21 27.68 16.60
C CYS A 111 35.54 26.96 16.80
N LEU A 112 36.63 27.54 16.30
CA LEU A 112 38.00 27.10 16.63
C LEU A 112 39.06 28.10 16.15
N ILE A 113 38.93 29.40 16.46
CA ILE A 113 40.08 30.30 16.51
C ILE A 113 39.86 31.33 17.64
N SER A 114 40.73 31.22 18.65
CA SER A 114 41.20 32.22 19.63
C SER A 114 40.22 32.91 20.56
#